data_AF-A0A853LNY5-F1
#
_entry.id   AF-A0A853LNY5-F1
#
_cell.length_a   1.000
_cell.length_b   1.000
_cell.length_c   1.000
_cell.angle_alpha   90.00
_cell.angle_beta   90.00
_cell.angle_gamma   90.00
#
_symmetry.space_group_name_H-M   'P 1'
#
loop_
_entity.id
_entity.type
_entity.pdbx_description
1 polymer ?
#
loop_
_entity_poly.entity_id
_entity_poly.type
_entity_poly.pdbx_seq_one_letter_code
_entity_poly.pdbx_strand_id
1 'polypeptide(L)'
;MADAARELLTERSATVAAAVKLHRHVGRRRAGRFLAEGHNLVEAASRRGLVREVFVTEAAAQRYAPLLAALEQATWRIPMRVVTERAAKALSDTVTPAGLVAVCDAPETSLADVLAGAPRLVAVAVEIGEPGNAGTLIRIADAMGAAAVVLGGHSVDPYNGKCLRASAGSIFSLPVVVAPDAGAAVAALRGAGLRV
;
A
#
# COMPACT_ATOMS: atom_id res chain seq x y z
N MET A 1 -14.95 8.32 25.92
CA MET A 1 -14.90 9.80 25.83
C MET A 1 -14.38 10.15 24.43
N ALA A 2 -15.10 10.78 23.51
CA ALA A 2 -16.40 11.42 23.55
C ALA A 2 -17.20 11.04 22.28
N ASP A 3 -18.48 10.84 22.50
CA ASP A 3 -19.57 10.67 21.55
C ASP A 3 -19.79 11.98 20.77
N ALA A 4 -18.95 12.22 19.77
CA ALA A 4 -19.32 13.06 18.65
C ALA A 4 -19.82 12.10 17.59
N ALA A 5 -21.12 12.13 17.29
CA ALA A 5 -21.77 11.31 16.26
C ALA A 5 -20.83 11.15 15.06
N ARG A 6 -20.16 9.99 14.95
CA ARG A 6 -19.32 9.68 13.79
C ARG A 6 -20.30 9.58 12.64
N GLU A 7 -20.36 10.62 11.81
CA GLU A 7 -21.23 10.66 10.64
C GLU A 7 -21.03 9.35 9.86
N LEU A 8 -22.10 8.55 9.77
CA LEU A 8 -22.07 7.29 9.06
C LEU A 8 -21.97 7.58 7.56
N LEU A 9 -20.82 7.28 6.97
CA LEU A 9 -20.58 7.60 5.57
C LEU A 9 -21.14 6.52 4.64
N THR A 10 -21.81 6.97 3.60
CA THR A 10 -22.28 6.15 2.48
C THR A 10 -21.34 6.25 1.29
N GLU A 11 -21.56 5.44 0.25
CA GLU A 11 -20.80 5.46 -1.01
C GLU A 11 -20.91 6.79 -1.76
N ARG A 12 -21.93 7.60 -1.43
CA ARG A 12 -22.18 8.92 -2.02
C ARG A 12 -21.42 10.04 -1.30
N SER A 13 -20.89 9.78 -0.12
CA SER A 13 -20.14 10.76 0.66
C SER A 13 -18.90 11.18 -0.11
N ALA A 14 -18.62 12.49 -0.19
CA ALA A 14 -17.54 13.02 -1.03
C ALA A 14 -16.17 12.39 -0.71
N THR A 15 -15.87 12.13 0.57
CA THR A 15 -14.61 11.51 1.00
C THR A 15 -14.51 10.04 0.56
N VAL A 16 -15.62 9.28 0.60
CA VAL A 16 -15.67 7.90 0.13
C VAL A 16 -15.51 7.88 -1.40
N ALA A 17 -16.25 8.74 -2.11
CA ALA A 17 -16.12 8.88 -3.56
C ALA A 17 -14.71 9.29 -4.00
N ALA A 18 -14.01 10.11 -3.21
CA ALA A 18 -12.61 10.45 -3.45
C ALA A 18 -11.68 9.25 -3.25
N ALA A 19 -11.86 8.49 -2.16
CA ALA A 19 -11.09 7.28 -1.89
C ALA A 19 -11.31 6.19 -2.96
N VAL A 20 -12.54 5.98 -3.43
CA VAL A 20 -12.85 5.03 -4.52
C VAL A 20 -12.08 5.33 -5.81
N LYS A 21 -11.74 6.60 -6.09
CA LYS A 21 -10.93 6.96 -7.27
C LYS A 21 -9.51 6.36 -7.22
N LEU A 22 -9.01 6.01 -6.03
CA LEU A 22 -7.70 5.38 -5.82
C LEU A 22 -7.64 3.91 -6.27
N HIS A 23 -8.77 3.29 -6.63
CA HIS A 23 -8.75 2.01 -7.35
C HIS A 23 -8.10 2.14 -8.73
N ARG A 24 -8.17 3.34 -9.33
CA ARG A 24 -7.59 3.62 -10.65
C ARG A 24 -6.16 4.14 -10.51
N HIS A 25 -5.27 3.65 -11.37
CA HIS A 25 -3.87 4.09 -11.44
C HIS A 25 -3.71 5.61 -11.54
N VAL A 26 -4.49 6.26 -12.42
CA VAL A 26 -4.47 7.72 -12.58
C VAL A 26 -4.89 8.44 -11.28
N GLY A 27 -5.86 7.88 -10.56
CA GLY A 27 -6.30 8.41 -9.27
C GLY A 27 -5.19 8.33 -8.22
N ARG A 28 -4.50 7.17 -8.13
CA ARG A 28 -3.37 7.00 -7.23
C ARG A 28 -2.23 7.95 -7.52
N ARG A 29 -1.80 8.02 -8.79
CA ARG A 29 -0.71 8.91 -9.21
C ARG A 29 -1.01 10.38 -8.94
N ARG A 30 -2.22 10.85 -9.25
CA ARG A 30 -2.61 12.24 -9.01
C ARG A 30 -2.64 12.59 -7.52
N ALA A 31 -3.05 11.64 -6.68
CA ALA A 31 -3.19 11.87 -5.24
C ALA A 31 -1.92 11.55 -4.44
N GLY A 32 -0.93 10.87 -5.03
CA GLY A 32 0.21 10.32 -4.29
C GLY A 32 -0.21 9.28 -3.24
N ARG A 33 -1.34 8.59 -3.46
CA ARG A 33 -2.01 7.76 -2.44
C ARG A 33 -2.58 6.47 -3.01
N PHE A 34 -2.82 5.48 -2.15
CA PHE A 34 -3.44 4.21 -2.50
C PHE A 34 -4.35 3.68 -1.38
N LEU A 35 -5.11 2.62 -1.66
CA LEU A 35 -5.95 1.94 -0.68
C LEU A 35 -5.28 0.68 -0.14
N ALA A 36 -5.15 0.57 1.18
CA ALA A 36 -4.75 -0.65 1.87
C ALA A 36 -5.98 -1.30 2.51
N GLU A 37 -6.39 -2.48 2.03
CA GLU A 37 -7.56 -3.19 2.53
C GLU A 37 -7.18 -4.34 3.49
N GLY A 38 -7.81 -4.36 4.66
CA GLY A 38 -7.67 -5.45 5.64
C GLY A 38 -6.57 -5.23 6.67
N HIS A 39 -6.70 -5.95 7.80
CA HIS A 39 -5.88 -5.74 9.00
C HIS A 39 -4.37 -5.78 8.74
N ASN A 40 -3.87 -6.80 8.04
CA ASN A 40 -2.43 -6.96 7.78
C ASN A 40 -1.83 -5.77 7.02
N LEU A 41 -2.52 -5.28 5.99
CA LEU A 41 -2.02 -4.15 5.19
C LEU A 41 -2.11 -2.84 5.95
N VAL A 42 -3.21 -2.61 6.68
CA VAL A 42 -3.40 -1.40 7.47
C VAL A 42 -2.39 -1.32 8.61
N GLU A 43 -2.14 -2.43 9.30
CA GLU A 43 -1.13 -2.52 10.36
C GLU A 43 0.30 -2.34 9.82
N ALA A 44 0.65 -3.01 8.72
CA ALA A 44 1.98 -2.85 8.13
C ALA A 44 2.23 -1.41 7.63
N ALA A 45 1.22 -0.77 7.02
CA ALA A 45 1.30 0.62 6.60
C ALA A 45 1.38 1.60 7.79
N SER A 46 0.70 1.31 8.90
CA SER A 46 0.70 2.18 10.09
C SER A 46 2.06 2.22 10.77
N ARG A 47 2.76 1.08 10.85
CA ARG A 47 4.13 0.99 11.37
C ARG A 47 5.12 1.84 10.56
N ARG A 48 4.80 2.13 9.30
CA ARG A 48 5.59 3.02 8.41
C ARG A 48 5.09 4.49 8.43
N GLY A 49 4.06 4.81 9.20
CA GLY A 49 3.49 6.15 9.28
C GLY A 49 2.76 6.61 8.01
N LEU A 50 2.33 5.66 7.16
CA LEU A 50 1.76 5.97 5.84
C LEU A 50 0.24 6.18 5.86
N VAL A 51 -0.46 5.74 6.91
CA VAL A 51 -1.93 5.73 6.99
C VAL A 51 -2.49 7.13 7.25
N ARG A 52 -3.30 7.68 6.33
CA ARG A 52 -3.84 9.05 6.39
C ARG A 52 -5.31 9.14 6.75
N GLU A 53 -6.05 8.06 6.53
CA GLU A 53 -7.48 7.99 6.84
C GLU A 53 -7.88 6.51 6.89
N VAL A 54 -8.78 6.17 7.79
CA VAL A 54 -9.33 4.81 7.91
C VAL A 54 -10.84 4.85 7.78
N PHE A 55 -11.35 4.02 6.86
CA PHE A 55 -12.75 3.69 6.71
C PHE A 55 -13.01 2.33 7.35
N VAL A 56 -14.01 2.25 8.20
CA VAL A 56 -14.30 1.02 8.93
C VAL A 56 -15.81 0.81 9.09
N THR A 57 -16.31 -0.40 8.85
CA THR A 57 -17.71 -0.74 9.20
C THR A 57 -17.83 -0.93 10.71
N GLU A 58 -19.04 -0.85 11.26
CA GLU A 58 -19.24 -1.07 12.71
C GLU A 58 -18.77 -2.47 13.14
N ALA A 59 -19.09 -3.50 12.35
CA ALA A 59 -18.64 -4.86 12.63
C ALA A 59 -17.11 -4.99 12.59
N ALA A 60 -16.45 -4.36 11.61
CA ALA A 60 -14.99 -4.35 11.53
C ALA A 60 -14.36 -3.54 12.67
N ALA A 61 -15.00 -2.47 13.14
CA ALA A 61 -14.50 -1.67 14.24
C ALA A 61 -14.47 -2.46 15.55
N GLN A 62 -15.49 -3.28 15.79
CA GLN A 62 -15.51 -4.21 16.93
C GLN A 62 -14.44 -5.30 16.75
N ARG A 63 -14.37 -5.91 15.56
CA ARG A 63 -13.43 -7.01 15.26
C ARG A 63 -11.96 -6.60 15.36
N TYR A 64 -11.62 -5.39 14.92
CA TYR A 64 -10.25 -4.88 14.87
C TYR A 64 -9.98 -3.78 15.90
N ALA A 65 -10.73 -3.76 17.01
CA ALA A 65 -10.60 -2.74 18.06
C ALA A 65 -9.15 -2.53 18.55
N PRO A 66 -8.30 -3.57 18.74
CA PRO A 66 -6.90 -3.36 19.15
C PRO A 66 -6.07 -2.57 18.12
N LEU A 67 -6.26 -2.85 16.83
CA LEU A 67 -5.58 -2.13 15.76
C LEU A 67 -6.04 -0.67 15.69
N LEU A 68 -7.34 -0.42 15.82
CA LEU A 68 -7.88 0.94 15.86
C LEU A 68 -7.36 1.71 17.08
N ALA A 69 -7.34 1.10 18.26
CA ALA A 69 -6.76 1.72 19.45
C ALA A 69 -5.28 2.09 19.24
N ALA A 70 -4.48 1.21 18.62
CA ALA A 70 -3.09 1.50 18.30
C ALA A 70 -2.93 2.67 17.31
N LEU A 71 -3.82 2.78 16.31
CA LEU A 71 -3.83 3.88 15.36
C LEU A 71 -4.24 5.22 16.01
N GLU A 72 -5.11 5.20 17.02
CA GLU A 72 -5.47 6.40 17.79
C GLU A 72 -4.29 6.95 18.61
N GLN A 73 -3.33 6.09 18.96
CA GLN A 73 -2.08 6.46 19.66
C GLN A 73 -0.94 6.85 18.70
N ALA A 74 -1.19 6.92 17.39
CA ALA A 74 -0.17 7.34 16.44
C ALA A 74 0.29 8.78 16.72
N THR A 75 1.52 9.11 16.33
CA THR A 75 2.16 10.43 16.55
C THR A 75 1.34 11.60 16.00
N TRP A 76 0.42 11.35 15.07
CA TRP A 76 -0.41 12.32 14.41
C TRP A 76 -1.82 11.76 14.25
N ARG A 77 -2.81 12.65 14.19
CA ARG A 77 -4.21 12.27 14.18
C ARG A 77 -4.58 11.62 12.85
N ILE A 78 -4.98 10.35 12.91
CA ILE A 78 -5.53 9.60 11.79
C ILE A 78 -7.07 9.64 11.90
N PRO A 79 -7.79 10.29 10.97
CA PRO A 79 -9.25 10.27 10.97
C PRO A 79 -9.79 8.84 10.78
N MET A 80 -10.68 8.43 11.69
CA MET A 80 -11.42 7.18 11.60
C MET A 80 -12.87 7.47 11.27
N ARG A 81 -13.36 6.92 10.17
CA ARG A 81 -14.69 7.16 9.64
C ARG A 81 -15.47 5.85 9.59
N VAL A 82 -16.62 5.85 10.26
CA VAL A 82 -17.53 4.71 10.20
C VAL A 82 -18.27 4.77 8.87
N VAL A 83 -18.34 3.64 8.17
CA VAL A 83 -18.97 3.55 6.84
C VAL A 83 -20.02 2.45 6.79
N THR A 84 -21.00 2.60 5.91
CA THR A 84 -21.97 1.52 5.63
C THR A 84 -21.28 0.34 4.94
N GLU A 85 -21.90 -0.84 5.00
CA GLU A 85 -21.44 -2.01 4.24
C GLU A 85 -21.36 -1.74 2.73
N ARG A 86 -22.29 -0.93 2.20
CA ARG A 86 -22.29 -0.51 0.80
C ARG A 86 -21.10 0.38 0.45
N ALA A 87 -20.74 1.30 1.34
CA ALA A 87 -19.54 2.13 1.20
C ALA A 87 -18.26 1.30 1.31
N ALA A 88 -18.18 0.38 2.27
CA ALA A 88 -17.05 -0.55 2.40
C ALA A 88 -16.90 -1.43 1.15
N LYS A 89 -18.02 -1.88 0.55
CA LYS A 89 -18.01 -2.61 -0.71
C LYS A 89 -17.49 -1.78 -1.88
N ALA A 90 -17.81 -0.49 -1.95
CA ALA A 90 -17.28 0.41 -2.98
C ALA A 90 -15.77 0.67 -2.81
N LEU A 91 -15.28 0.71 -1.57
CA LEU A 91 -13.86 0.90 -1.23
C LEU A 91 -13.01 -0.37 -1.39
N SER A 92 -13.63 -1.52 -1.63
CA SER A 92 -12.99 -2.82 -1.70
C SER A 92 -12.92 -3.36 -3.13
N ASP A 93 -11.80 -4.00 -3.46
CA ASP A 93 -11.62 -4.75 -4.71
C ASP A 93 -11.84 -6.27 -4.51
N THR A 94 -12.38 -6.69 -3.36
CA THR A 94 -12.62 -8.09 -3.03
C THR A 94 -14.10 -8.46 -3.08
N VAL A 95 -14.36 -9.76 -3.25
CA VAL A 95 -15.73 -10.30 -3.21
C VAL A 95 -16.35 -10.11 -1.83
N THR A 96 -15.57 -10.37 -0.77
CA THR A 96 -15.98 -10.23 0.62
C THR A 96 -15.09 -9.19 1.31
N PRO A 97 -15.53 -7.92 1.37
CA PRO A 97 -14.75 -6.85 1.98
C PRO A 97 -14.40 -7.16 3.43
N ALA A 98 -13.18 -6.80 3.84
CA ALA A 98 -12.77 -6.94 5.24
C ALA A 98 -13.48 -5.93 6.18
N GLY A 99 -14.18 -4.94 5.61
CA GLY A 99 -14.81 -3.84 6.34
C GLY A 99 -13.81 -2.83 6.92
N LEU A 100 -12.52 -2.93 6.57
CA LEU A 100 -11.44 -2.05 7.03
C LEU A 100 -10.57 -1.67 5.84
N VAL A 101 -10.53 -0.38 5.51
CA VAL A 101 -9.73 0.16 4.39
C VAL A 101 -9.05 1.44 4.84
N ALA A 102 -7.74 1.55 4.60
CA ALA A 102 -6.99 2.77 4.83
C ALA A 102 -6.64 3.47 3.51
N VAL A 103 -6.65 4.79 3.52
CA VAL A 103 -5.95 5.61 2.53
C VAL A 103 -4.53 5.81 3.04
N CYS A 104 -3.55 5.45 2.21
CA CYS A 104 -2.13 5.55 2.56
C CYS A 104 -1.39 6.43 1.55
N ASP A 105 -0.37 7.14 2.00
CA ASP A 105 0.58 7.80 1.09
C ASP A 105 1.47 6.75 0.43
N ALA A 106 1.76 6.95 -0.87
CA ALA A 106 2.73 6.16 -1.59
C ALA A 106 4.16 6.55 -1.15
N PRO A 107 5.01 5.59 -0.77
CA PRO A 107 6.44 5.83 -0.55
C PRO A 107 7.12 6.44 -1.77
N GLU A 108 7.97 7.44 -1.55
CA GLU A 108 8.72 8.17 -2.60
C GLU A 108 10.18 7.70 -2.73
N THR A 109 10.49 6.46 -2.35
CA THR A 109 11.87 5.96 -2.39
C THR A 109 12.34 5.73 -3.82
N SER A 110 13.49 6.33 -4.19
CA SER A 110 14.11 6.18 -5.50
C SER A 110 15.14 5.04 -5.53
N LEU A 111 15.57 4.63 -6.74
CA LEU A 111 16.68 3.68 -6.89
C LEU A 111 17.98 4.27 -6.31
N ALA A 112 18.20 5.58 -6.43
CA ALA A 112 19.39 6.22 -5.88
C ALA A 112 19.45 6.11 -4.36
N ASP A 113 18.32 6.28 -3.67
CA ASP A 113 18.23 6.12 -2.21
C ASP A 113 18.57 4.68 -1.78
N VAL A 114 18.09 3.70 -2.54
CA VAL A 114 18.42 2.28 -2.30
C VAL A 114 19.92 2.04 -2.47
N LEU A 115 20.51 2.54 -3.56
CA LEU A 115 21.93 2.35 -3.88
C LEU A 115 22.86 3.04 -2.87
N ALA A 116 22.46 4.18 -2.31
CA ALA A 116 23.21 4.87 -1.25
C ALA A 116 23.37 4.00 0.01
N GLY A 117 22.48 3.03 0.22
CA GLY A 117 22.57 2.05 1.31
C GLY A 117 23.53 0.88 1.05
N ALA A 118 24.27 0.87 -0.07
CA ALA A 118 25.18 -0.21 -0.48
C ALA A 118 24.52 -1.61 -0.41
N PRO A 119 23.41 -1.83 -1.14
CA PRO A 119 22.62 -3.05 -1.03
C PRO A 119 23.43 -4.26 -1.51
N ARG A 120 23.23 -5.41 -0.86
CA ARG A 120 23.85 -6.69 -1.27
C ARG A 120 22.96 -7.54 -2.18
N LEU A 121 21.65 -7.32 -2.10
CA LEU A 121 20.64 -8.04 -2.86
C LEU A 121 19.52 -7.07 -3.26
N VAL A 122 19.20 -7.03 -4.55
CA VAL A 122 18.06 -6.31 -5.11
C VAL A 122 17.34 -7.26 -6.06
N ALA A 123 16.04 -7.42 -5.90
CA ALA A 123 15.23 -8.20 -6.82
C ALA A 123 14.77 -7.30 -7.98
N VAL A 124 15.04 -7.69 -9.22
CA VAL A 124 14.63 -6.93 -10.41
C VAL A 124 13.67 -7.78 -11.23
N ALA A 125 12.45 -7.28 -11.44
CA ALA A 125 11.46 -7.91 -12.31
C ALA A 125 11.19 -6.98 -13.50
N VAL A 126 11.44 -7.46 -14.72
CA VAL A 126 11.25 -6.69 -15.96
C VAL A 126 9.96 -7.14 -16.63
N GLU A 127 9.13 -6.17 -17.03
CA GLU A 127 7.85 -6.41 -17.73
C GLU A 127 6.90 -7.36 -16.99
N ILE A 128 6.89 -7.31 -15.65
CA ILE A 128 5.97 -8.13 -14.86
C ILE A 128 4.54 -7.59 -14.98
N GLY A 129 3.73 -8.26 -15.80
CA GLY A 129 2.38 -7.83 -16.15
C GLY A 129 1.28 -8.27 -15.18
N GLU A 130 1.53 -9.26 -14.32
CA GLU A 130 0.52 -9.78 -13.39
C GLU A 130 0.71 -9.26 -11.95
N PRO A 131 -0.24 -8.49 -11.39
CA PRO A 131 -0.11 -7.95 -10.04
C PRO A 131 0.09 -8.99 -8.94
N GLY A 132 -0.52 -10.16 -9.08
CA GLY A 132 -0.36 -11.26 -8.10
C GLY A 132 1.06 -11.82 -8.09
N ASN A 133 1.70 -11.89 -9.27
CA ASN A 133 3.08 -12.32 -9.40
C ASN A 133 4.02 -11.28 -8.82
N ALA A 134 3.78 -9.99 -9.07
CA ALA A 134 4.56 -8.91 -8.48
C ALA A 134 4.47 -8.90 -6.94
N GLY A 135 3.27 -9.06 -6.37
CA GLY A 135 3.10 -9.17 -4.92
C GLY A 135 3.82 -10.39 -4.34
N THR A 136 3.74 -11.55 -4.99
CA THR A 136 4.47 -12.76 -4.58
C THR A 136 5.98 -12.54 -4.62
N LEU A 137 6.50 -11.91 -5.69
CA LEU A 137 7.91 -11.57 -5.83
C LEU A 137 8.37 -10.61 -4.73
N ILE A 138 7.57 -9.59 -4.39
CA ILE A 138 7.86 -8.67 -3.28
C ILE A 138 7.98 -9.44 -1.96
N ARG A 139 7.05 -10.37 -1.71
CA ARG A 139 7.07 -11.21 -0.49
C ARG A 139 8.28 -12.14 -0.43
N ILE A 140 8.69 -12.72 -1.55
CA ILE A 140 9.90 -13.54 -1.63
C ILE A 140 11.14 -12.67 -1.38
N ALA A 141 11.21 -11.49 -2.01
CA ALA A 141 12.34 -10.58 -1.85
C ALA A 141 12.51 -10.13 -0.39
N ASP A 142 11.41 -9.76 0.29
CA ASP A 142 11.38 -9.46 1.72
C ASP A 142 11.94 -10.63 2.55
N ALA A 143 11.41 -11.83 2.33
CA ALA A 143 11.84 -13.02 3.06
C ALA A 143 13.31 -13.39 2.83
N MET A 144 13.86 -13.06 1.66
CA MET A 144 15.29 -13.27 1.34
C MET A 144 16.19 -12.13 1.83
N GLY A 145 15.63 -11.11 2.48
CA GLY A 145 16.40 -9.95 2.96
C GLY A 145 16.92 -9.08 1.83
N ALA A 146 16.19 -9.00 0.70
CA ALA A 146 16.50 -8.04 -0.35
C ALA A 146 16.36 -6.61 0.18
N ALA A 147 17.27 -5.74 -0.23
CA ALA A 147 17.24 -4.34 0.16
C ALA A 147 16.15 -3.55 -0.59
N ALA A 148 15.74 -4.02 -1.77
CA ALA A 148 14.67 -3.44 -2.57
C ALA A 148 14.16 -4.40 -3.64
N VAL A 149 12.98 -4.07 -4.18
CA VAL A 149 12.46 -4.63 -5.43
C VAL A 149 12.40 -3.52 -6.47
N VAL A 150 12.89 -3.80 -7.68
CA VAL A 150 12.79 -2.90 -8.84
C VAL A 150 11.84 -3.53 -9.85
N LEU A 151 10.75 -2.82 -10.17
CA LEU A 151 9.83 -3.17 -11.24
C LEU A 151 10.21 -2.37 -12.49
N GLY A 152 10.90 -3.05 -13.42
CA GLY A 152 11.46 -2.47 -14.63
C GLY A 152 10.51 -2.49 -15.83
N GLY A 153 10.61 -1.50 -16.71
CA GLY A 153 9.85 -1.48 -17.97
C GLY A 153 8.35 -1.20 -17.77
N HIS A 154 7.54 -1.75 -18.67
CA HIS A 154 6.07 -1.67 -18.58
C HIS A 154 5.51 -2.69 -17.58
N SER A 155 5.86 -2.51 -16.31
CA SER A 155 5.41 -3.37 -15.20
C SER A 155 4.12 -2.86 -14.54
N VAL A 156 3.49 -3.73 -13.76
CA VAL A 156 2.32 -3.39 -12.95
C VAL A 156 2.59 -2.28 -11.94
N ASP A 157 1.54 -1.52 -11.60
CA ASP A 157 1.55 -0.60 -10.47
C ASP A 157 1.62 -1.39 -9.15
N PRO A 158 2.68 -1.27 -8.32
CA PRO A 158 2.83 -2.08 -7.12
C PRO A 158 1.76 -1.79 -6.04
N TYR A 159 1.13 -0.62 -6.09
CA TYR A 159 0.13 -0.18 -5.12
C TYR A 159 -1.32 -0.41 -5.57
N ASN A 160 -1.53 -1.24 -6.60
CA ASN A 160 -2.87 -1.76 -6.90
C ASN A 160 -3.30 -2.80 -5.86
N GLY A 161 -4.62 -2.94 -5.65
CA GLY A 161 -5.17 -3.82 -4.60
C GLY A 161 -4.76 -5.28 -4.72
N LYS A 162 -4.62 -5.83 -5.95
CA LYS A 162 -4.22 -7.24 -6.16
C LYS A 162 -2.76 -7.46 -5.76
N CYS A 163 -1.85 -6.56 -6.14
CA CYS A 163 -0.43 -6.63 -5.76
C CYS A 163 -0.24 -6.45 -4.26
N LEU A 164 -0.88 -5.44 -3.66
CA LEU A 164 -0.87 -5.21 -2.22
C LEU A 164 -1.29 -6.46 -1.44
N ARG A 165 -2.43 -7.05 -1.77
CA ARG A 165 -2.91 -8.28 -1.11
C ARG A 165 -1.95 -9.46 -1.30
N ALA A 166 -1.44 -9.67 -2.50
CA ALA A 166 -0.49 -10.75 -2.78
C ALA A 166 0.85 -10.59 -2.04
N SER A 167 1.27 -9.35 -1.76
CA SER A 167 2.47 -9.08 -0.95
C SER A 167 2.31 -9.41 0.54
N ALA A 168 1.07 -9.56 1.03
CA ALA A 168 0.78 -9.83 2.44
C ALA A 168 1.42 -8.86 3.44
N GLY A 169 1.67 -7.61 3.05
CA GLY A 169 2.28 -6.57 3.89
C GLY A 169 3.78 -6.38 3.67
N SER A 170 4.47 -7.33 3.01
CA SER A 170 5.90 -7.23 2.69
C SER A 170 6.25 -5.99 1.88
N ILE A 171 5.33 -5.46 1.07
CA ILE A 171 5.54 -4.20 0.34
C ILE A 171 5.89 -2.99 1.24
N PHE A 172 5.60 -3.06 2.55
CA PHE A 172 5.94 -2.02 3.52
C PHE A 172 7.24 -2.30 4.30
N SER A 173 7.83 -3.48 4.14
CA SER A 173 9.08 -3.88 4.78
C SER A 173 10.30 -3.37 4.01
N LEU A 174 10.22 -3.30 2.68
CA LEU A 174 11.30 -2.88 1.79
C LEU A 174 10.81 -1.89 0.71
N PRO A 175 11.69 -1.01 0.18
CA PRO A 175 11.40 -0.19 -0.98
C PRO A 175 10.99 -1.00 -2.21
N VAL A 176 9.94 -0.56 -2.88
CA VAL A 176 9.54 -1.04 -4.21
C VAL A 176 9.63 0.12 -5.20
N VAL A 177 10.61 0.06 -6.08
CA VAL A 177 10.95 1.13 -7.02
C VAL A 177 10.42 0.77 -8.41
N VAL A 178 9.71 1.70 -9.05
CA VAL A 178 9.31 1.56 -10.45
C VAL A 178 10.34 2.25 -11.33
N ALA A 179 10.91 1.52 -12.28
CA ALA A 179 11.94 2.03 -13.20
C ALA A 179 11.50 1.81 -14.66
N PRO A 180 10.90 2.81 -15.33
CA PRO A 180 10.42 2.66 -16.71
C PRO A 180 11.51 2.24 -17.70
N ASP A 181 12.75 2.69 -17.49
CA ASP A 181 13.92 2.23 -18.23
C ASP A 181 14.65 1.12 -17.44
N ALA A 182 14.35 -0.13 -17.78
CA ALA A 182 14.97 -1.29 -17.15
C ALA A 182 16.48 -1.37 -17.44
N GLY A 183 16.93 -0.93 -18.63
CA GLY A 183 18.33 -0.93 -19.01
C GLY A 183 19.14 0.04 -18.15
N ALA A 184 18.63 1.26 -17.95
CA ALA A 184 19.22 2.24 -17.06
C ALA A 184 19.26 1.75 -15.60
N ALA A 185 18.20 1.09 -15.13
CA ALA A 185 18.17 0.51 -13.79
C ALA A 185 19.25 -0.57 -13.59
N VAL A 186 19.39 -1.48 -14.56
CA VAL A 186 20.45 -2.52 -14.54
C VAL A 186 21.84 -1.90 -14.59
N ALA A 187 22.04 -0.88 -15.43
CA ALA A 187 23.31 -0.16 -15.51
C ALA A 187 23.67 0.52 -14.18
N ALA A 188 22.70 1.14 -13.50
CA ALA A 188 22.90 1.75 -12.19
C ALA A 188 23.26 0.71 -11.12
N LEU A 189 22.59 -0.44 -11.10
CA LEU A 189 22.92 -1.55 -10.19
C LEU A 189 24.35 -2.05 -10.41
N ARG A 190 24.76 -2.27 -11.66
CA ARG A 190 26.15 -2.65 -12.00
C ARG A 190 27.16 -1.58 -11.59
N GLY A 191 26.84 -0.31 -11.83
CA GLY A 191 27.68 0.82 -11.42
C GLY A 191 27.87 0.91 -9.91
N ALA A 192 26.91 0.44 -9.12
CA ALA A 192 27.00 0.33 -7.67
C ALA A 192 27.73 -0.94 -7.18
N GLY A 193 28.30 -1.74 -8.09
CA GLY A 193 29.08 -2.94 -7.76
C GLY A 193 28.27 -4.23 -7.57
N LEU A 194 26.96 -4.21 -7.87
CA LEU A 194 26.16 -5.44 -7.89
C LEU A 194 26.47 -6.27 -9.13
N ARG A 195 26.45 -7.60 -8.97
CA ARG A 195 26.55 -8.55 -10.08
C ARG A 195 25.14 -8.77 -10.66
N VAL A 196 24.96 -8.40 -11.93
CA VAL A 196 23.68 -8.50 -12.68
C VAL A 196 23.85 -9.31 -13.94
#